data_AF-A0AAN7K4Q8-F1
#
_entry.id   AF-A0AAN7K4Q8-F1
#
_cell.length_a   1.000
_cell.length_b   1.000
_cell.length_c   1.000
_cell.angle_alpha   90.00
_cell.angle_beta   90.00
_cell.angle_gamma   90.00
#
_symmetry.space_group_name_H-M   'P 1'
#
loop_
_entity.id
_entity.type
_entity.pdbx_description
1 polymer ?
#
loop_
_entity_poly.entity_id
_entity_poly.type
_entity_poly.pdbx_seq_one_letter_code
_entity_poly.pdbx_strand_id
1 'polypeptide(L)'
;MGFCRSGAVISPFCSRVGKALSIQAHPDKELARQLHNAYPNVYKDDNHKPEMTLAITKFEALCGFISFEELKDVLWDVPEIAELVGTEYVDQYLRLNEEDEGEKGKPILQSIFTKLMSARKEQVSEVISKLRSRLDLQIQVSGPVGKTSPIEVVCIEDKIHLQSSTFEHA
;
A
#
# COMPACT_ATOMS: atom_id res chain seq x y z
N MET A 1 -15.82 -5.87 9.88
CA MET A 1 -15.58 -4.59 10.58
C MET A 1 -14.08 -4.44 10.83
N GLY A 2 -13.33 -4.03 9.80
CA GLY A 2 -11.90 -3.72 9.94
C GLY A 2 -11.72 -2.23 10.17
N PHE A 3 -11.84 -1.79 11.42
CA PHE A 3 -11.41 -0.44 11.80
C PHE A 3 -9.88 -0.45 11.87
N CYS A 4 -9.20 0.23 10.95
CA CYS A 4 -7.78 0.57 11.07
C CYS A 4 -7.55 1.40 12.34
N ARG A 5 -7.27 0.72 13.45
CA ARG A 5 -6.74 1.31 14.67
C ARG A 5 -5.22 1.18 14.63
N SER A 6 -4.57 2.21 14.10
CA SER A 6 -3.25 2.74 14.47
C SER A 6 -2.62 3.41 13.24
N GLY A 7 -2.46 4.73 13.32
CA GLY A 7 -1.53 5.55 12.53
C GLY A 7 -1.47 5.32 11.02
N ALA A 8 -2.04 6.27 10.27
CA ALA A 8 -2.11 6.34 8.80
C ALA A 8 -3.22 5.48 8.14
N VAL A 9 -4.29 6.17 7.73
CA VAL A 9 -5.26 5.61 6.78
C VAL A 9 -4.68 5.84 5.37
N ILE A 10 -4.30 4.75 4.69
CA ILE A 10 -4.01 4.77 3.26
C ILE A 10 -5.35 4.87 2.54
N SER A 11 -5.63 6.01 1.92
CA SER A 11 -6.93 6.26 1.27
C SER A 11 -7.03 5.48 -0.06
N PRO A 12 -8.20 4.89 -0.37
CA PRO A 12 -8.43 4.20 -1.64
C PRO A 12 -8.25 5.13 -2.85
N PHE A 13 -7.52 4.62 -3.83
CA PHE A 13 -7.02 5.35 -4.98
C PHE A 13 -8.01 5.53 -6.15
N CYS A 14 -8.24 6.80 -6.53
CA CYS A 14 -8.77 7.39 -7.77
C CYS A 14 -9.63 6.61 -8.79
N SER A 15 -10.83 7.16 -9.06
CA SER A 15 -11.35 7.27 -10.44
C SER A 15 -11.95 8.65 -10.70
N ARG A 16 -11.12 9.58 -11.18
CA ARG A 16 -11.56 10.71 -12.00
C ARG A 16 -10.66 10.80 -13.23
N VAL A 17 -11.07 10.06 -14.26
CA VAL A 17 -10.62 10.10 -15.67
C VAL A 17 -9.11 9.89 -15.90
N GLY A 18 -8.71 8.62 -16.08
CA GLY A 18 -7.58 8.20 -16.91
C GLY A 18 -6.17 8.24 -16.32
N LYS A 19 -5.98 8.78 -15.11
CA LYS A 19 -4.67 8.78 -14.44
C LYS A 19 -4.74 8.40 -12.97
N ALA A 20 -3.69 7.68 -12.57
CA ALA A 20 -3.30 7.43 -11.20
C ALA A 20 -3.05 8.75 -10.43
N LEU A 21 -3.60 8.90 -9.22
CA LEU A 21 -3.27 10.01 -8.29
C LEU A 21 -1.93 9.75 -7.57
N SER A 22 -1.56 10.62 -6.62
CA SER A 22 -0.47 10.35 -5.69
C SER A 22 -0.90 9.35 -4.61
N ILE A 23 0.03 8.53 -4.11
CA ILE A 23 -0.17 7.75 -2.88
C ILE A 23 -0.33 8.73 -1.71
N GLN A 24 -1.32 8.51 -0.85
CA GLN A 24 -1.68 9.42 0.23
C GLN A 24 -1.93 8.66 1.53
N ALA A 25 -1.56 9.30 2.65
CA ALA A 25 -1.86 8.86 3.99
C ALA A 25 -2.33 10.05 4.81
N HIS A 26 -3.40 9.87 5.58
CA HIS A 26 -3.91 10.91 6.48
C HIS A 26 -3.45 10.69 7.91
N PRO A 27 -2.93 11.73 8.60
CA PRO A 27 -2.59 11.64 10.01
C PRO A 27 -3.85 11.42 10.85
N ASP A 28 -3.68 10.78 12.01
CA ASP A 28 -4.72 10.81 13.04
C ASP A 28 -4.87 12.23 13.62
N LYS A 29 -5.89 12.42 14.46
CA LYS A 29 -6.22 13.75 14.99
C LYS A 29 -5.11 14.35 15.83
N GLU A 30 -4.39 13.52 16.59
CA GLU A 30 -3.32 14.01 17.45
C GLU A 30 -2.11 14.46 16.62
N LEU A 31 -1.72 13.63 15.65
CA LEU A 31 -0.64 13.91 14.72
C LEU A 31 -0.98 15.09 13.80
N ALA A 32 -2.23 15.22 13.35
CA ALA A 32 -2.69 16.36 12.56
C ALA A 32 -2.46 17.68 13.31
N ARG A 33 -2.82 17.74 14.59
CA ARG A 33 -2.57 18.90 15.45
C ARG A 33 -1.08 19.22 15.59
N GLN A 34 -0.24 18.21 15.79
CA GLN A 34 1.21 18.38 15.89
C GLN A 34 1.81 18.92 14.58
N LEU A 35 1.39 18.36 13.45
CA LEU A 35 1.85 18.72 12.12
C LEU A 35 1.36 20.12 11.69
N HIS A 36 0.13 20.48 12.02
CA HIS A 36 -0.40 21.84 11.82
C HIS A 36 0.41 22.88 12.58
N ASN A 37 0.73 22.61 13.85
CA ASN A 37 1.53 23.51 14.67
C ASN A 37 2.98 23.65 14.16
N ALA A 38 3.60 22.56 13.69
CA ALA A 38 4.98 22.55 13.23
C ALA A 38 5.13 23.12 11.79
N TYR A 39 4.18 22.83 10.91
CA TYR A 39 4.25 23.16 9.49
C TYR A 39 2.90 23.69 8.95
N PRO A 40 2.44 24.87 9.40
CA PRO A 40 1.09 25.39 9.10
C PRO A 40 0.86 25.69 7.61
N ASN A 41 1.93 25.91 6.84
CA ASN A 41 1.84 26.13 5.40
C ASN A 41 1.57 24.83 4.61
N VAL A 42 1.91 23.67 5.18
CA VAL A 42 1.74 22.34 4.56
C VAL A 42 0.48 21.67 5.09
N TYR A 43 0.26 21.71 6.41
CA TYR A 43 -0.93 21.17 7.06
C TYR A 43 -1.82 22.34 7.48
N LYS A 44 -2.91 22.56 6.74
CA LYS A 44 -3.74 23.78 6.86
C LYS A 44 -4.69 23.77 8.05
N ASP A 45 -4.97 22.61 8.61
CA ASP A 45 -5.85 22.41 9.75
C ASP A 45 -5.37 21.25 10.63
N ASP A 46 -5.94 21.13 11.82
CA ASP A 46 -5.62 20.14 12.86
C ASP A 46 -6.55 18.91 12.84
N ASN A 47 -7.37 18.75 11.79
CA ASN A 47 -8.37 17.69 11.74
C ASN A 47 -7.84 16.42 11.07
N HIS A 48 -8.29 15.29 11.60
CA HIS A 48 -8.24 14.02 10.87
C HIS A 48 -9.23 14.06 9.70
N LYS A 49 -8.87 13.45 8.58
CA LYS A 49 -9.68 13.44 7.35
C LYS A 49 -10.13 12.01 7.03
N PRO A 50 -11.25 11.55 7.62
CA PRO A 50 -11.81 10.25 7.25
C PRO A 50 -12.34 10.33 5.80
N GLU A 51 -11.92 9.39 4.97
CA GLU A 51 -12.37 9.30 3.57
C GLU A 51 -13.15 8.00 3.36
N MET A 52 -14.20 8.09 2.54
CA MET A 52 -15.03 6.95 2.16
C MET A 52 -15.18 6.98 0.64
N THR A 53 -14.91 5.85 0.00
CA THR A 53 -15.02 5.72 -1.46
C THR A 53 -16.08 4.70 -1.81
N LEU A 54 -16.98 5.08 -2.73
CA LEU A 54 -18.02 4.22 -3.28
C LEU A 54 -17.82 4.11 -4.80
N ALA A 55 -17.60 2.89 -5.28
CA ALA A 55 -17.43 2.60 -6.69
C ALA A 55 -18.77 2.65 -7.42
N ILE A 56 -18.95 3.63 -8.31
CA ILE A 56 -20.12 3.72 -9.21
C ILE A 56 -19.91 2.91 -10.50
N THR A 57 -18.65 2.74 -10.90
CA THR A 57 -18.20 1.91 -12.03
C THR A 57 -17.07 1.00 -11.56
N LYS A 58 -16.53 0.14 -12.45
CA LYS A 58 -15.30 -0.60 -12.15
C LYS A 58 -14.23 0.35 -11.62
N PHE A 59 -13.67 0.00 -10.48
CA PHE A 59 -12.76 0.82 -9.69
C PHE A 59 -11.66 -0.08 -9.14
N GLU A 60 -10.42 0.42 -9.20
CA GLU A 60 -9.24 -0.28 -8.72
C GLU A 60 -8.49 0.67 -7.80
N ALA A 61 -8.14 0.20 -6.60
CA ALA A 61 -7.49 1.02 -5.58
C ALA A 61 -6.40 0.27 -4.84
N LEU A 62 -5.39 1.03 -4.40
CA LEU A 62 -4.45 0.60 -3.37
C LEU A 62 -4.97 1.06 -2.01
N CYS A 63 -5.02 0.15 -1.05
CA CYS A 63 -5.51 0.43 0.29
C CYS A 63 -4.80 -0.47 1.30
N GLY A 64 -4.06 0.14 2.22
CA GLY A 64 -3.31 -0.60 3.24
C GLY A 64 -2.02 -1.23 2.71
N PHE A 65 -1.34 -1.93 3.61
CA PHE A 65 -0.28 -2.87 3.27
C PHE A 65 -0.87 -4.27 3.06
N ILE A 66 -0.23 -5.06 2.21
CA ILE A 66 -0.52 -6.49 2.03
C ILE A 66 -0.17 -7.28 3.30
N SER A 67 -0.68 -8.50 3.40
CA SER A 67 -0.42 -9.38 4.56
C SER A 67 1.06 -9.75 4.68
N PHE A 68 1.45 -10.23 5.86
CA PHE A 68 2.81 -10.67 6.14
C PHE A 68 3.32 -11.72 5.14
N GLU A 69 2.49 -12.72 4.83
CA GLU A 69 2.81 -13.80 3.90
C GLU A 69 2.95 -13.27 2.46
N GLU A 70 1.97 -12.50 1.98
CA GLU A 70 2.01 -11.90 0.65
C GLU A 70 3.25 -11.01 0.48
N LEU A 71 3.64 -10.27 1.53
CA LEU A 71 4.85 -9.46 1.45
C LEU A 71 6.11 -10.31 1.33
N LYS A 72 6.19 -11.47 1.98
CA LYS A 72 7.31 -12.38 1.79
C LYS A 72 7.37 -12.90 0.36
N ASP A 73 6.24 -13.28 -0.20
CA ASP A 73 6.16 -13.75 -1.58
C ASP A 73 6.62 -12.65 -2.55
N VAL A 74 6.16 -11.41 -2.36
CA VAL A 74 6.61 -10.26 -3.17
C VAL A 74 8.11 -10.02 -3.03
N LEU A 75 8.65 -10.08 -1.82
CA LEU A 75 10.08 -9.89 -1.59
C LEU A 75 10.93 -11.02 -2.20
N TRP A 76 10.38 -12.23 -2.31
CA TRP A 76 11.01 -13.37 -2.96
C TRP A 76 10.94 -13.29 -4.49
N ASP A 77 9.78 -12.95 -5.03
CA ASP A 77 9.49 -12.97 -6.48
C ASP A 77 9.98 -11.72 -7.21
N VAL A 78 10.24 -10.62 -6.48
CA VAL A 78 10.66 -9.34 -7.04
C VAL A 78 12.05 -8.96 -6.54
N PRO A 79 13.13 -9.54 -7.13
CA PRO A 79 14.50 -9.28 -6.70
C PRO A 79 14.91 -7.81 -6.86
N GLU A 80 14.24 -7.06 -7.75
CA GLU A 80 14.45 -5.63 -7.96
C GLU A 80 14.14 -4.80 -6.70
N ILE A 81 13.19 -5.24 -5.87
CA ILE A 81 12.91 -4.55 -4.61
C ILE A 81 14.09 -4.72 -3.66
N ALA A 82 14.62 -5.94 -3.54
CA ALA A 82 15.78 -6.23 -2.69
C ALA A 82 17.04 -5.47 -3.13
N GLU A 83 17.24 -5.27 -4.42
CA GLU A 83 18.33 -4.44 -4.96
C GLU A 83 18.22 -2.99 -4.47
N LEU A 84 17.01 -2.46 -4.36
CA LEU A 84 16.78 -1.06 -3.99
C LEU A 84 16.82 -0.82 -2.47
N VAL A 85 16.19 -1.70 -1.70
CA VAL A 85 16.07 -1.54 -0.24
C VAL A 85 17.28 -2.11 0.51
N GLY A 86 18.01 -3.03 -0.12
CA GLY A 86 19.12 -3.77 0.47
C GLY A 86 18.70 -5.16 0.92
N THR A 87 19.50 -6.16 0.53
CA THR A 87 19.23 -7.58 0.81
C THR A 87 19.16 -7.88 2.31
N GLU A 88 19.89 -7.13 3.13
CA GLU A 88 19.91 -7.31 4.59
C GLU A 88 18.51 -7.17 5.22
N TYR A 89 17.76 -6.12 4.85
CA TYR A 89 16.42 -5.90 5.41
C TYR A 89 15.41 -6.93 4.89
N VAL A 90 15.56 -7.34 3.63
CA VAL A 90 14.72 -8.38 3.02
C VAL A 90 14.95 -9.72 3.69
N ASP A 91 16.20 -10.13 3.86
CA ASP A 91 16.57 -11.38 4.52
C ASP A 91 16.10 -11.40 5.98
N GLN A 92 16.20 -10.27 6.69
CA GLN A 92 15.67 -10.16 8.05
C GLN A 92 14.15 -10.36 8.08
N TYR A 93 13.42 -9.73 7.14
CA TYR A 93 11.97 -9.87 7.06
C TYR A 93 11.52 -11.29 6.70
N LEU A 94 12.19 -11.93 5.74
CA LEU A 94 11.89 -13.30 5.30
C LEU A 94 12.07 -14.34 6.42
N ARG A 95 13.00 -14.10 7.35
CA ARG A 95 13.29 -14.99 8.50
C ARG A 95 12.28 -14.88 9.65
N LEU A 96 11.42 -13.86 9.66
CA LEU A 96 10.41 -13.71 10.71
C LEU A 96 9.34 -14.79 10.60
N ASN A 97 8.69 -15.12 11.71
CA ASN A 97 7.45 -15.92 11.70
C ASN A 97 6.24 -14.99 11.87
N GLU A 98 5.03 -15.48 11.59
CA GLU A 98 3.78 -14.70 11.78
C GLU A 98 3.65 -14.15 13.21
N GLU A 99 4.08 -14.93 14.22
CA GLU A 99 4.07 -14.51 15.63
C GLU A 99 4.93 -13.26 15.89
N ASP A 100 5.99 -13.06 15.08
CA ASP A 100 6.92 -11.93 15.19
C ASP A 100 6.50 -10.71 14.36
N GLU A 101 5.44 -10.81 13.53
CA GLU A 101 5.00 -9.73 12.62
C GLU A 101 4.76 -8.42 13.38
N GLY A 102 4.03 -8.51 14.50
CA GLY A 102 3.59 -7.34 15.26
C GLY A 102 4.74 -6.57 15.91
N GLU A 103 5.64 -7.27 16.62
CA GLU A 103 6.70 -6.64 17.40
C GLU A 103 7.96 -6.34 16.57
N LYS A 104 8.36 -7.28 15.69
CA LYS A 104 9.61 -7.21 14.93
C LYS A 104 9.38 -6.97 13.44
N GLY A 105 8.27 -7.44 12.88
CA GLY A 105 7.93 -7.24 11.47
C GLY A 105 7.66 -5.78 11.14
N LYS A 106 6.83 -5.09 11.93
CA LYS A 106 6.48 -3.67 11.73
C LYS A 106 7.69 -2.73 11.61
N PRO A 107 8.69 -2.73 12.52
CA PRO A 107 9.84 -1.85 12.38
C PRO A 107 10.72 -2.17 11.15
N ILE A 108 10.81 -3.45 10.76
CA ILE A 108 11.55 -3.85 9.56
C ILE A 108 10.80 -3.39 8.30
N LEU A 109 9.47 -3.61 8.25
CA LEU A 109 8.62 -3.12 7.18
C LEU A 109 8.71 -1.60 7.04
N GLN A 110 8.66 -0.87 8.15
CA GLN A 110 8.84 0.58 8.16
C GLN A 110 10.21 0.98 7.59
N SER A 111 11.27 0.24 7.91
CA SER A 111 12.62 0.49 7.37
C SER A 111 12.68 0.24 5.86
N ILE A 112 12.13 -0.88 5.38
CA ILE A 112 12.02 -1.21 3.96
C ILE A 112 11.25 -0.10 3.22
N PHE A 113 10.08 0.28 3.71
CA PHE A 113 9.24 1.31 3.12
C PHE A 113 9.94 2.68 3.12
N THR A 114 10.59 3.05 4.22
CA THR A 114 11.34 4.31 4.32
C THR A 114 12.48 4.35 3.30
N LYS A 115 13.21 3.23 3.15
CA LYS A 115 14.31 3.12 2.19
C LYS A 115 13.83 3.23 0.75
N LEU A 116 12.71 2.57 0.45
CA LEU A 116 12.03 2.65 -0.84
C LEU A 116 11.63 4.10 -1.17
N MET A 117 10.96 4.78 -0.24
CA MET A 117 10.48 6.15 -0.44
C MET A 117 11.60 7.20 -0.44
N SER A 118 12.76 6.90 0.15
CA SER A 118 13.92 7.79 0.21
C SER A 118 14.98 7.48 -0.86
N ALA A 119 14.76 6.49 -1.73
CA ALA A 119 15.70 6.11 -2.76
C ALA A 119 15.88 7.24 -3.79
N ARG A 120 17.10 7.37 -4.32
CA ARG A 120 17.41 8.38 -5.33
C ARG A 120 16.69 8.06 -6.64
N LYS A 121 16.26 9.10 -7.35
CA LYS A 121 15.53 8.99 -8.61
C LYS A 121 16.27 8.14 -9.64
N GLU A 122 17.59 8.25 -9.70
CA GLU A 122 18.44 7.51 -10.64
C GLU A 122 18.39 6.00 -10.36
N GLN A 123 18.49 5.62 -9.08
CA GLN A 123 18.41 4.22 -8.65
C GLN A 123 17.02 3.64 -8.92
N VAL A 124 15.98 4.41 -8.60
CA VAL A 124 14.59 4.01 -8.88
C VAL A 124 14.38 3.81 -10.38
N SER A 125 14.89 4.69 -11.23
CA SER A 125 14.77 4.57 -12.68
C SER A 125 15.46 3.33 -13.25
N GLU A 126 16.64 2.99 -12.72
CA GLU A 126 17.38 1.79 -13.13
C GLU A 126 16.61 0.52 -12.75
N VAL A 127 16.18 0.43 -11.49
CA VAL A 127 15.43 -0.72 -10.96
C VAL A 127 14.09 -0.90 -11.67
N ILE A 128 13.36 0.19 -11.95
CA ILE A 128 12.12 0.13 -12.75
C ILE A 128 12.39 -0.38 -14.17
N SER A 129 13.52 -0.02 -14.78
CA SER A 129 13.87 -0.48 -16.13
C SER A 129 14.14 -2.00 -16.15
N LYS A 130 14.79 -2.53 -15.10
CA LYS A 130 15.00 -3.97 -14.92
C LYS A 130 13.67 -4.70 -14.70
N LEU A 131 12.84 -4.17 -13.79
CA LEU A 131 11.51 -4.73 -13.49
C LEU A 131 10.64 -4.80 -14.74
N ARG A 132 10.58 -3.71 -15.52
CA ARG A 132 9.84 -3.68 -16.79
C ARG A 132 10.35 -4.74 -17.76
N SER A 133 11.67 -4.85 -17.92
CA SER A 133 12.27 -5.83 -18.83
C SER A 133 11.90 -7.27 -18.43
N ARG A 134 11.90 -7.58 -17.12
CA ARG A 134 11.48 -8.90 -16.62
C ARG A 134 10.00 -9.18 -16.89
N LEU A 135 9.14 -8.21 -16.62
CA LEU A 135 7.69 -8.35 -16.86
C LEU A 135 7.36 -8.51 -18.35
N ASP A 136 8.02 -7.73 -19.22
CA ASP A 136 7.85 -7.82 -20.67
C ASP A 136 8.25 -9.22 -21.20
N LEU A 137 9.30 -9.84 -20.64
CA LEU A 137 9.70 -11.21 -20.97
C LEU A 137 8.68 -12.25 -20.49
N GLN A 138 8.14 -12.09 -19.28
CA GLN A 138 7.11 -13.00 -18.76
C GLN A 138 5.83 -12.95 -19.61
N ILE A 139 5.44 -11.77 -20.10
CA ILE A 139 4.30 -11.58 -20.99
C ILE A 139 4.53 -12.24 -22.36
N GLN A 140 5.77 -12.28 -22.86
CA GLN A 140 6.06 -12.90 -24.16
C GLN A 140 6.14 -14.43 -24.10
N VAL A 141 6.53 -15.00 -22.96
CA VAL A 141 6.60 -16.46 -22.74
C VAL A 141 5.21 -17.07 -22.50
N SER A 142 4.27 -16.29 -21.95
CA SER A 142 2.86 -16.67 -21.81
C SER A 142 2.05 -16.13 -22.99
N GLY A 143 1.83 -16.94 -24.02
CA GLY A 143 0.90 -16.60 -25.12
C GLY A 143 -0.50 -16.16 -24.62
N PRO A 144 -1.37 -15.62 -25.51
CA PRO A 144 -2.60 -14.98 -25.07
C PRO A 144 -3.52 -16.01 -24.39
N VAL A 145 -3.87 -15.70 -23.13
CA VAL A 145 -4.78 -16.41 -22.20
C VAL A 145 -4.09 -17.31 -21.16
N GLY A 146 -4.06 -16.77 -19.93
CA GLY A 146 -4.38 -17.55 -18.74
C GLY A 146 -3.22 -17.79 -17.77
N LYS A 147 -3.23 -17.01 -16.67
CA LYS A 147 -2.56 -17.29 -15.39
C LYS A 147 -1.03 -17.19 -15.38
N THR A 148 -0.51 -15.98 -15.47
CA THR A 148 0.58 -15.63 -14.54
C THR A 148 -0.07 -15.33 -13.20
N SER A 149 0.48 -15.83 -12.08
CA SER A 149 0.09 -15.30 -10.76
C SER A 149 0.34 -13.80 -10.84
N PRO A 150 -0.72 -12.96 -10.83
CA PRO A 150 -0.52 -11.53 -10.83
C PRO A 150 0.26 -11.20 -9.57
N ILE A 151 1.04 -10.11 -9.59
CA ILE A 151 1.08 -9.29 -8.38
C ILE A 151 -0.40 -9.02 -8.11
N GLU A 152 -1.00 -9.74 -7.17
CA GLU A 152 -2.41 -9.62 -6.88
C GLU A 152 -2.57 -8.20 -6.35
N VAL A 153 -3.02 -7.30 -7.21
CA VAL A 153 -3.64 -6.07 -6.76
C VAL A 153 -4.84 -6.57 -6.00
N VAL A 154 -4.70 -6.68 -4.67
CA VAL A 154 -5.76 -7.11 -3.77
C VAL A 154 -6.94 -6.21 -4.05
N CYS A 155 -7.87 -6.73 -4.83
CA CYS A 155 -9.11 -6.08 -5.14
C CYS A 155 -9.91 -6.19 -3.86
N ILE A 156 -10.20 -5.05 -3.22
CA ILE A 156 -11.19 -5.02 -2.14
C ILE A 156 -12.55 -5.30 -2.80
N GLU A 157 -12.88 -6.57 -2.99
CA GLU A 157 -14.22 -7.04 -3.30
C GLU A 157 -15.01 -7.20 -1.99
N ASP A 158 -15.12 -6.13 -1.22
CA ASP A 158 -16.03 -6.12 -0.08
C ASP A 158 -17.47 -6.01 -0.62
N LYS A 159 -18.18 -7.15 -0.66
CA LYS A 159 -19.65 -7.15 -0.73
C LYS A 159 -20.18 -6.34 0.46
N ILE A 160 -20.55 -5.09 0.22
CA ILE A 160 -21.28 -4.27 1.18
C ILE A 160 -22.65 -4.92 1.39
N HIS A 161 -22.79 -5.71 2.46
CA HIS A 161 -24.09 -6.11 2.96
C HIS A 161 -24.66 -4.92 3.73
N LEU A 162 -25.44 -4.09 3.03
CA LEU A 162 -26.27 -3.06 3.66
C LEU A 162 -27.33 -3.77 4.51
N GLN A 163 -27.05 -4.00 5.79
CA GLN A 163 -28.11 -4.25 6.75
C GLN A 163 -28.80 -2.91 7.01
N SER A 164 -30.00 -2.75 6.46
CA SER A 164 -30.93 -1.70 6.80
C SER A 164 -31.34 -1.86 8.26
N SER A 165 -30.74 -1.09 9.17
CA SER A 165 -31.36 -0.84 10.47
C SER A 165 -32.35 0.31 10.31
N THR A 166 -33.61 -0.01 10.56
CA THR A 166 -34.73 0.91 10.62
C THR A 166 -34.45 2.02 11.64
N PHE A 167 -34.60 3.27 11.17
CA PHE A 167 -34.77 4.45 12.01
C PHE A 167 -36.07 4.30 12.81
N GLU A 168 -35.99 4.04 14.11
CA GLU A 168 -37.11 4.31 15.02
C GLU A 168 -36.84 5.64 15.72
N HIS A 169 -37.80 6.55 15.57
CA HIS A 169 -37.87 7.83 16.26
C HIS A 169 -38.16 7.63 17.74
N ALA A 170 -37.40 8.30 18.61
CA ALA A 170 -37.88 8.96 19.84
C ALA A 170 -36.77 9.86 20.40
#